data_AF-A0A0A8K807-F1
#
_entry.id   AF-A0A0A8K807-F1
#
_cell.length_a   1.000
_cell.length_b   1.000
_cell.length_c   1.000
_cell.angle_alpha   90.00
_cell.angle_beta   90.00
_cell.angle_gamma   90.00
#
_symmetry.space_group_name_H-M   'P 1'
#
loop_
_entity.id
_entity.type
_entity.pdbx_description
1 polymer ?
#
loop_
_entity_poly.entity_id
_entity_poly.type
_entity_poly.pdbx_seq_one_letter_code
_entity_poly.pdbx_strand_id
1 'polypeptide(L)'
;MAVLWCTVLFVLYMVWQAVPDPTIRLVLSCAAGAVLVFNTASIGAMIRHYKEDKDFIYGLDIKHLDAAREVRAEQSRTAAQRA
;
A
#
# COMPACT_ATOMS: atom_id res chain seq x y z
N MET A 1 3.10 -3.87 9.62
CA MET A 1 4.05 -2.93 10.27
C MET A 1 4.24 -3.19 11.74
N ALA A 2 3.17 -3.13 12.54
CA ALA A 2 3.28 -3.23 13.99
C ALA A 2 4.04 -4.48 14.46
N VAL A 3 3.75 -5.66 13.89
CA VAL A 3 4.46 -6.90 14.24
C VAL A 3 5.97 -6.79 14.00
N LEU A 4 6.38 -6.32 12.81
CA LEU A 4 7.79 -6.14 12.47
C LEU A 4 8.49 -5.14 13.41
N TRP A 5 7.85 -4.01 13.72
CA TRP A 5 8.35 -3.04 14.69
C TRP A 5 8.54 -3.66 16.07
N CYS A 6 7.53 -4.38 16.57
CA CYS A 6 7.61 -5.08 17.85
C CYS A 6 8.73 -6.10 17.87
N THR A 7 8.90 -6.91 16.81
CA THR A 7 9.96 -7.91 16.72
C THR A 7 11.35 -7.27 16.75
N VAL A 8 11.59 -6.24 15.92
CA VAL A 8 12.91 -5.58 15.86
C VAL A 8 13.24 -4.89 17.18
N LEU A 9 12.29 -4.16 17.77
CA LEU A 9 12.50 -3.49 19.06
C LEU A 9 12.70 -4.48 20.20
N PHE A 10 11.97 -5.60 20.20
CA PHE A 10 12.18 -6.68 21.16
C PHE A 10 13.59 -7.27 21.06
N VAL A 11 14.05 -7.58 19.84
CA VAL A 11 15.40 -8.10 19.63
C VAL A 11 16.45 -7.06 20.06
N LEU A 12 16.27 -5.78 19.71
CA LEU A 12 17.18 -4.72 20.12
C LEU A 12 17.25 -4.61 21.65
N TYR A 13 16.12 -4.70 22.35
CA TYR A 13 16.05 -4.68 23.81
C TYR A 13 16.77 -5.88 24.45
N MET A 14 16.58 -7.09 23.91
CA MET A 14 17.27 -8.30 24.38
C MET A 14 18.79 -8.19 24.19
N VAL A 15 19.24 -7.73 23.02
CA VAL A 15 20.66 -7.56 22.70
C VAL A 15 21.29 -6.45 23.54
N TRP A 16 20.53 -5.42 23.92
CA TRP A 16 21.03 -4.31 24.72
C TRP A 16 21.66 -4.76 26.04
N GLN A 17 21.11 -5.80 26.67
CA GLN A 17 21.64 -6.37 27.91
C GLN A 17 22.88 -7.25 27.68
N ALA A 18 23.03 -7.83 26.49
CA ALA A 18 24.13 -8.69 26.13
C ALA A 18 25.39 -7.93 25.69
N VAL A 19 25.23 -6.71 25.15
CA VAL A 19 26.32 -5.91 24.60
C VAL A 19 26.62 -4.73 25.53
N PRO A 20 27.76 -4.71 26.24
CA PRO A 20 28.14 -3.59 27.11
C PRO A 20 28.79 -2.41 26.35
N ASP A 21 29.37 -2.65 25.17
CA ASP A 21 30.08 -1.62 24.41
C ASP A 21 29.11 -0.56 23.83
N PRO A 22 29.29 0.73 24.15
CA PRO A 22 28.40 1.81 23.71
C PRO A 22 28.48 2.09 22.20
N THR A 23 29.63 1.87 21.56
CA THR A 23 29.81 2.04 20.11
C THR A 23 29.01 0.98 19.36
N ILE A 24 29.07 -0.28 19.81
CA ILE A 24 28.30 -1.37 19.21
C ILE A 24 26.80 -1.11 19.37
N ARG A 25 26.35 -0.63 20.54
CA ARG A 25 24.95 -0.23 20.77
C ARG A 25 24.50 0.86 19.80
N LEU A 26 25.33 1.87 19.54
CA LEU A 26 25.04 2.92 18.58
C LEU A 26 24.83 2.33 17.18
N VAL A 27 25.77 1.52 16.70
CA VAL A 27 25.68 0.87 15.38
C VAL A 27 24.42 0.00 15.27
N LEU A 28 24.12 -0.82 16.28
CA LEU A 28 22.92 -1.66 16.32
C LEU A 28 21.65 -0.82 16.28
N SER A 29 21.58 0.28 17.04
CA SER A 29 20.41 1.15 17.05
C SER A 29 20.20 1.87 15.71
N CYS A 30 21.28 2.34 15.07
CA CYS A 30 21.20 2.91 13.73
C CYS A 30 20.76 1.88 12.68
N ALA A 31 21.31 0.67 12.72
CA ALA A 31 20.95 -0.41 11.81
C ALA A 31 19.48 -0.83 11.99
N ALA A 32 19.02 -1.03 13.23
CA ALA A 32 17.63 -1.33 13.54
C ALA A 32 16.69 -0.22 13.05
N GLY A 33 17.06 1.05 13.28
CA GLY A 33 16.32 2.19 12.76
C GLY A 33 16.22 2.19 11.23
N ALA A 34 17.33 1.95 10.54
CA ALA A 34 17.37 1.88 9.08
C ALA A 34 16.44 0.77 8.54
N VAL A 35 16.48 -0.42 9.15
CA VAL A 35 15.58 -1.53 8.78
C VAL A 35 14.12 -1.13 8.92
N LEU A 36 13.74 -0.52 10.04
CA LEU A 36 12.35 -0.10 10.28
C LEU A 36 11.88 0.97 9.30
N VAL A 37 12.71 2.00 9.08
CA VAL A 37 12.39 3.11 8.18
C VAL A 37 12.26 2.62 6.75
N PHE A 38 13.25 1.89 6.23
CA PHE A 38 13.21 1.42 4.85
C PHE A 38 12.09 0.43 4.62
N ASN A 39 11.83 -0.50 5.53
CA ASN A 39 10.75 -1.46 5.35
C ASN A 39 9.37 -0.78 5.35
N THR A 40 9.19 0.22 6.22
CA THR A 40 7.97 1.03 6.26
C THR A 40 7.81 1.89 5.00
N ALA A 41 8.90 2.50 4.52
CA ALA A 41 8.91 3.29 3.29
C ALA A 41 8.60 2.44 2.06
N SER A 42 9.20 1.26 1.93
CA SER A 42 8.99 0.35 0.79
C SER A 42 7.53 -0.08 0.66
N ILE A 43 6.90 -0.50 1.76
CA ILE A 43 5.49 -0.91 1.72
C ILE A 43 4.59 0.33 1.56
N GLY A 44 4.95 1.48 2.14
CA GLY A 44 4.25 2.74 1.89
C GLY A 44 4.25 3.13 0.41
N ALA A 45 5.41 3.04 -0.25
CA ALA A 45 5.57 3.26 -1.68
C ALA A 45 4.74 2.24 -2.48
N MET A 46 4.79 0.97 -2.11
CA MET A 46 3.99 -0.09 -2.73
C MET A 46 2.49 0.24 -2.66
N ILE A 47 1.96 0.57 -1.48
CA ILE A 47 0.54 0.90 -1.29
C ILE A 47 0.14 2.15 -2.08
N ARG A 48 0.99 3.19 -2.08
CA ARG A 48 0.75 4.41 -2.85
C ARG A 48 0.62 4.11 -4.34
N HIS A 49 1.56 3.33 -4.88
CA HIS A 49 1.54 2.95 -6.28
C HIS A 49 0.32 2.08 -6.61
N TYR A 50 -0.04 1.13 -5.75
CA TYR A 50 -1.27 0.34 -5.91
C TYR A 50 -2.55 1.17 -5.96
N LYS A 51 -2.62 2.29 -5.23
CA LYS A 51 -3.76 3.21 -5.32
C LYS A 51 -3.78 3.93 -6.67
N GLU A 52 -2.63 4.48 -7.08
CA GLU A 52 -2.47 5.16 -8.37
C GLU A 52 -2.83 4.23 -9.54
N ASP A 53 -2.37 2.98 -9.51
CA ASP A 53 -2.69 1.97 -10.52
C ASP A 53 -4.17 1.58 -10.51
N LYS A 54 -4.80 1.47 -9.33
CA LYS A 54 -6.24 1.15 -9.24
C LYS A 54 -7.11 2.25 -9.84
N ASP A 55 -6.83 3.52 -9.52
CA ASP A 55 -7.63 4.64 -10.03
C ASP A 55 -7.54 4.73 -11.56
N PHE A 56 -6.37 4.40 -12.12
CA PHE A 56 -6.18 4.32 -13.57
C PHE A 56 -6.96 3.16 -14.21
N ILE A 57 -6.83 1.94 -13.67
CA ILE A 57 -7.44 0.73 -14.24
C ILE A 57 -8.98 0.82 -14.17
N TYR A 58 -9.55 1.18 -13.01
CA TYR A 58 -11.00 1.21 -12.86
C TYR A 58 -11.65 2.48 -13.43
N GLY A 59 -10.94 3.60 -13.48
CA GLY A 59 -11.46 4.82 -14.10
C GLY A 59 -11.79 4.63 -15.58
N LEU A 60 -10.96 3.86 -16.29
CA LEU A 60 -11.19 3.53 -17.69
C LEU A 60 -12.32 2.50 -17.83
N ASP A 61 -12.32 1.44 -17.02
CA ASP A 61 -13.32 0.37 -17.08
C ASP A 61 -14.75 0.89 -16.77
N ILE A 62 -14.89 1.76 -15.76
CA ILE A 62 -16.18 2.38 -15.39
C ILE A 62 -16.73 3.22 -16.55
N LYS A 63 -15.91 4.02 -17.24
CA LYS A 63 -16.36 4.83 -18.39
C LYS A 63 -16.92 3.99 -19.54
N HIS A 64 -16.30 2.85 -19.83
CA HIS A 64 -16.78 1.96 -20.89
C HIS A 64 -18.09 1.27 -20.48
N LEU A 65 -18.21 0.87 -19.21
CA LEU A 65 -19.44 0.32 -18.65
C LEU A 65 -20.59 1.34 -18.69
N ASP A 66 -20.31 2.61 -18.35
CA ASP A 66 -21.30 3.70 -18.41
C ASP A 66 -21.75 3.95 -19.86
N ALA A 67 -20.83 4.02 -20.81
CA ALA A 67 -21.15 4.19 -22.24
C ALA A 67 -22.01 3.03 -22.78
N ALA A 68 -21.69 1.78 -22.40
CA ALA A 68 -22.49 0.62 -22.78
C ALA A 68 -23.90 0.65 -22.16
N ARG A 69 -24.04 1.22 -20.94
CA ARG A 69 -25.33 1.42 -20.28
C ARG A 69 -26.19 2.48 -20.98
N GLU A 70 -25.60 3.61 -21.37
CA GLU A 70 -26.31 4.68 -22.09
C GLU A 70 -26.83 4.18 -23.44
N VAL A 71 -26.00 3.49 -24.22
CA VAL A 71 -26.40 2.90 -25.51
C VAL A 71 -27.59 1.94 -25.34
N ARG A 72 -27.57 1.08 -24.32
CA ARG A 72 -28.70 0.18 -24.02
C ARG A 72 -29.96 0.93 -23.61
N ALA A 73 -29.83 2.00 -22.83
CA ALA A 73 -30.96 2.82 -22.39
C ALA A 73 -31.61 3.55 -23.57
N GLU A 74 -30.80 4.09 -24.49
CA GLU A 74 -31.29 4.69 -25.73
C GLU A 74 -32.01 3.69 -26.61
N GLN A 75 -31.43 2.51 -26.86
CA GLN A 75 -32.07 1.45 -27.65
C GLN A 75 -33.43 1.04 -27.08
N SER A 76 -33.53 0.97 -25.75
CA SER A 76 -34.78 0.63 -25.05
C SER A 76 -35.84 1.72 -25.22
N ARG A 77 -35.46 3.00 -25.18
CA ARG A 77 -36.36 4.14 -25.45
C ARG A 77 -36.83 4.16 -26.90
N THR A 78 -35.92 3.92 -27.85
CA THR A 78 -36.27 3.85 -29.28
C THR A 78 -37.17 2.65 -29.58
N ALA A 79 -36.95 1.51 -28.93
CA ALA A 79 -37.82 0.34 -29.05
C ALA A 79 -39.22 0.62 -28.48
N ALA A 80 -39.32 1.27 -27.33
CA ALA A 80 -40.60 1.64 -26.71
C ALA A 80 -41.37 2.72 -27.50
N GLN A 81 -40.69 3.59 -28.25
CA GLN A 81 -41.33 4.57 -29.14
C GLN A 81 -41.79 3.98 -30.48
N ARG A 82 -41.26 2.82 -30.87
CA ARG A 82 -41.59 2.12 -32.12
C ARG A 82 -42.62 1.00 -31.93
N ALA A 83 -43.01 0.72 -30.69
CA ALA A 83 -44.08 -0.21 -30.29
C ALA A 83 -45.37 0.55 -30.00
#